data_AF-A0A537M6S2-F1
#
_entry.id   AF-A0A537M6S2-F1
#
_cell.length_a   1.000
_cell.length_b   1.000
_cell.length_c   1.000
_cell.angle_alpha   90.00
_cell.angle_beta   90.00
_cell.angle_gamma   90.00
#
_symmetry.space_group_name_H-M   'P 1'
#
loop_
_entity.id
_entity.type
_entity.pdbx_description
1 polymer ?
#
loop_
_entity_poly.entity_id
_entity_poly.type
_entity_poly.pdbx_seq_one_letter_code
_entity_poly.pdbx_strand_id
1 'polypeptide(L)' 'MIVCVCNAIRERDVREAAQAGASCPNSAYRSLGRRPRCGQCVPFA' A
#
# COMPACT_ATOMS: atom_id res chain seq x y z
N MET A 1 12.34 -0.41 0.69
CA MET A 1 11.86 -1.70 1.27
C MET A 1 10.64 -2.24 0.50
N ILE A 2 10.37 -3.56 0.51
CA ILE A 2 9.10 -4.13 0.01
C ILE A 2 8.09 -4.12 1.16
N VAL A 3 6.91 -3.54 0.94
CA VAL A 3 5.81 -3.47 1.92
C VAL A 3 4.78 -4.57 1.67
N CYS A 4 4.39 -4.79 0.40
CA CYS A 4 3.48 -5.88 0.03
C CYS A 4 4.09 -6.73 -1.08
N VAL A 5 4.50 -7.96 -0.75
CA VAL A 5 5.03 -8.90 -1.74
C VAL A 5 3.97 -9.34 -2.75
N CYS A 6 2.71 -9.49 -2.33
CA CYS A 6 1.63 -9.94 -3.22
C CYS A 6 1.30 -8.95 -4.34
N ASN A 7 1.43 -7.65 -4.07
CA ASN A 7 1.09 -6.57 -5.01
C ASN A 7 2.33 -5.83 -5.52
N ALA A 8 3.53 -6.31 -5.17
CA ALA A 8 4.82 -5.66 -5.47
C ALA A 8 4.88 -4.18 -5.04
N ILE A 9 4.23 -3.83 -3.92
CA ILE A 9 4.24 -2.46 -3.38
C ILE A 9 5.50 -2.27 -2.54
N ARG A 10 6.22 -1.19 -2.83
CA ARG A 10 7.42 -0.75 -2.13
C ARG A 10 7.10 0.45 -1.24
N GLU A 11 8.00 0.71 -0.31
CA GLU A 11 7.95 1.88 0.59
C GLU A 11 7.73 3.20 -0.15
N ARG A 12 8.39 3.39 -1.30
CA ARG A 12 8.22 4.60 -2.12
C ARG A 12 6.78 4.75 -2.62
N ASP A 13 6.13 3.66 -3.00
CA ASP A 13 4.77 3.69 -3.55
C ASP A 13 3.77 4.02 -2.43
N VAL A 14 4.04 3.55 -1.19
CA VAL A 14 3.30 3.95 0.01
C VAL A 14 3.51 5.42 0.34
N ARG A 15 4.75 5.92 0.27
CA ARG A 15 5.07 7.34 0.50
C ARG A 15 4.38 8.24 -0.52
N GLU A 16 4.40 7.87 -1.79
CA GLU A 16 3.69 8.58 -2.86
C GLU A 16 2.17 8.55 -2.65
N ALA A 17 1.60 7.40 -2.28
CA ALA A 17 0.18 7.30 -1.97
C ALA A 17 -0.22 8.19 -0.78
N ALA A 18 0.59 8.23 0.28
CA ALA A 18 0.36 9.10 1.43
C ALA A 18 0.43 10.59 1.05
N GLN A 19 1.40 10.99 0.22
CA GLN A 19 1.50 12.35 -0.31
C GLN A 19 0.31 12.72 -1.20
N ALA A 20 -0.27 11.75 -1.91
CA ALA A 20 -1.49 11.91 -2.70
C ALA A 20 -2.78 11.88 -1.85
N GLY A 21 -2.68 11.79 -0.51
CA GLY A 21 -3.82 11.87 0.40
C GLY A 21 -4.37 10.53 0.89
N ALA A 22 -3.69 9.41 0.65
CA ALA A 22 -4.06 8.14 1.28
C ALA A 22 -3.83 8.20 2.80
N SER A 23 -4.87 7.92 3.58
CA SER A 23 -4.85 7.98 5.05
C SER A 23 -4.92 6.61 5.74
N CYS A 24 -5.05 5.54 4.96
CA CYS A 24 -5.08 4.15 5.44
C CYS A 24 -4.61 3.16 4.37
N PRO A 25 -4.21 1.93 4.73
CA PRO A 25 -3.76 0.92 3.77
C PRO A 25 -4.74 0.71 2.61
N ASN A 26 -6.04 0.62 2.89
CA ASN A 26 -7.06 0.45 1.85
C ASN A 26 -7.09 1.61 0.85
N SER A 27 -6.91 2.85 1.31
CA SER A 27 -6.82 4.01 0.42
C SER A 27 -5.54 4.01 -0.42
N ALA A 28 -4.42 3.53 0.14
CA ALA A 28 -3.17 3.36 -0.60
C ALA A 28 -3.26 2.25 -1.66
N TYR A 29 -3.88 1.11 -1.34
CA TYR A 29 -4.16 0.07 -2.34
C TYR A 29 -5.05 0.62 -3.47
N ARG A 30 -6.07 1.40 -3.13
CA ARG A 30 -6.99 2.00 -4.09
C ARG A 30 -6.30 3.02 -5.00
N SER A 31 -5.44 3.89 -4.46
CA SER A 31 -4.70 4.88 -5.26
C SER A 31 -3.76 4.22 -6.27
N LEU A 32 -3.23 3.04 -5.93
CA LEU A 32 -2.38 2.22 -6.81
C LEU A 32 -3.17 1.31 -7.76
N GLY A 33 -4.51 1.35 -7.74
CA GLY A 33 -5.36 0.49 -8.57
C GLY A 33 -5.28 -1.00 -8.20
N ARG A 34 -4.94 -1.32 -6.94
CA ARG A 34 -4.75 -2.69 -6.45
C ARG A 34 -5.77 -3.05 -5.37
N ARG A 35 -5.88 -4.35 -5.07
CA ARG A 35 -6.66 -4.87 -3.94
C ARG A 35 -5.74 -5.68 -3.02
N PRO A 36 -5.96 -5.66 -1.69
CA PRO A 36 -5.25 -6.54 -0.77
C PRO A 36 -5.45 -8.02 -1.16
N ARG A 37 -4.39 -8.83 -1.11
CA ARG A 37 -4.46 -10.29 -1.36
C ARG A 37 -4.41 -11.10 -0.06
N CYS A 38 -3.27 -11.12 0.63
CA CYS A 38 -3.11 -11.87 1.89
C CYS A 38 -3.33 -11.03 3.15
N GLY A 39 -3.31 -9.69 3.04
CA GLY A 39 -3.51 -8.77 4.17
C GLY A 39 -2.37 -8.68 5.19
N GLN A 40 -1.34 -9.53 5.11
CA GLN A 40 -0.27 -9.62 6.13
C GLN A 40 0.52 -8.32 6.36
N CYS A 41 0.57 -7.44 5.37
CA CYS A 41 1.24 -6.15 5.46
C CYS A 41 0.39 -5.04 6.09
N VAL A 42 -0.94 -5.22 6.18
CA VAL A 42 -1.88 -4.17 6.65
C VAL A 42 -1.60 -3.72 8.09
N PRO A 43 -1.25 -4.58 9.06
CA PRO A 43 -0.92 -4.14 10.41
C PRO A 43 0.33 -3.25 10.52
N PHE A 44 1.14 -3.20 9.46
CA PHE A 44 2.43 -2.50 9.44
C PHE A 44 2.50 -1.36 8.41
N ALA A 45 1.39 -1.09 7.69
CA ALA A 45 1.33 -0.17 6.55
C ALA A 45 0.49 1.08 6.85
#